data_AF-A0A6G1C2L9-F1
#
_entry.id   AF-A0A6G1C2L9-F1
#
_cell.length_a   1.000
_cell.length_b   1.000
_cell.length_c   1.000
_cell.angle_alpha   90.00
_cell.angle_beta   90.00
_cell.angle_gamma   90.00
#
_symmetry.space_group_name_H-M   'P 1'
#
loop_
_entity.id
_entity.type
_entity.pdbx_description
1 polymer ?
#
loop_
_entity_poly.entity_id
_entity_poly.type
_entity_poly.pdbx_seq_one_letter_code
_entity_poly.pdbx_strand_id
1 'polypeptide(L)'
;MPVRQLAKPPTAAALRVVPSSGTSAAMGKRWLPLEANPEVMNQFMWGLGVLAEVGFCDVYGLDDEMLAMVPQPVLAVLLLYPQDQKKESVASTSYTVESEKLSKNVYFTKQTVGNACGTVGIIHAIGNAVSRIKLVEGSYFDRFYKQTADMDPSQRAAYLEEDEEMEKAHSVAVTAGDTEAKDGVIEHYVCFSCVDDEIFELDGGKSQPISHGPSSPDSLLQDVAKVIKARIAQYPESLNFNVMALSKQ
;
A
#
# COMPACT_ATOMS: atom_id res chain seq x y z
N MET A 1 -52.54 12.37 -62.08
CA MET A 1 -52.40 12.56 -60.62
C MET A 1 -50.91 12.54 -60.28
N PRO A 2 -50.36 13.60 -59.67
CA PRO A 2 -48.92 13.79 -59.57
C PRO A 2 -48.29 13.04 -58.38
N VAL A 3 -47.06 12.59 -58.62
CA VAL A 3 -46.17 11.83 -57.73
C VAL A 3 -45.80 12.68 -56.51
N ARG A 4 -46.12 12.22 -55.29
CA ARG A 4 -45.64 12.83 -54.05
C ARG A 4 -44.17 12.48 -53.83
N GLN A 5 -43.28 13.47 -53.96
CA GLN A 5 -41.90 13.38 -53.50
C GLN A 5 -41.87 13.31 -51.97
N LEU A 6 -41.20 12.28 -51.43
CA LEU A 6 -40.86 12.16 -50.02
C LEU A 6 -39.68 13.09 -49.72
N ALA A 7 -39.89 14.04 -48.80
CA ALA A 7 -38.87 14.95 -48.31
C ALA A 7 -37.82 14.19 -47.48
N LYS A 8 -36.54 14.51 -47.70
CA LYS A 8 -35.41 13.99 -46.91
C LYS A 8 -35.47 14.50 -45.45
N PRO A 9 -35.04 13.70 -44.46
CA PRO A 9 -34.94 14.14 -43.08
C PRO A 9 -33.82 15.18 -42.90
N PRO A 10 -33.93 16.12 -41.94
CA PRO A 10 -32.92 17.13 -41.70
C PRO A 10 -31.67 16.51 -41.06
N THR A 11 -30.51 16.90 -41.59
CA THR A 11 -29.17 16.64 -41.04
C THR A 11 -28.99 17.32 -39.68
N ALA A 12 -28.63 16.54 -38.66
CA ALA A 12 -28.24 17.06 -37.35
C ALA A 12 -26.97 17.92 -37.47
N ALA A 13 -27.10 19.22 -37.18
CA ALA A 13 -25.97 20.13 -37.07
C ALA A 13 -25.21 19.86 -35.76
N ALA A 14 -23.90 19.66 -35.87
CA ALA A 14 -23.00 19.42 -34.76
C ALA A 14 -22.97 20.62 -33.79
N LEU A 15 -23.23 20.37 -32.50
CA LEU A 15 -22.91 21.34 -31.45
C LEU A 15 -21.40 21.52 -31.38
N ARG A 16 -20.94 22.75 -31.64
CA ARG A 16 -19.56 23.17 -31.34
C ARG A 16 -19.42 23.27 -29.82
N VAL A 17 -18.69 22.34 -29.23
CA VAL A 17 -18.17 22.48 -27.87
C VAL A 17 -17.04 23.51 -27.90
N VAL A 18 -17.22 24.61 -27.18
CA VAL A 18 -16.17 25.59 -26.93
C VAL A 18 -15.32 25.03 -25.79
N PRO A 19 -14.00 24.84 -25.93
CA PRO A 19 -13.20 24.36 -24.81
C PRO A 19 -13.09 25.47 -23.77
N SER A 20 -13.60 25.22 -22.57
CA SER A 20 -13.34 26.06 -21.41
C SER A 20 -11.85 25.97 -21.08
N SER A 21 -11.17 27.11 -21.16
CA SER A 21 -9.83 27.29 -20.62
C SER A 21 -9.86 27.20 -19.10
N GLY A 22 -9.83 25.97 -18.57
CA GLY A 22 -9.46 25.67 -17.20
C GLY A 22 -8.09 25.04 -17.22
N THR A 23 -7.14 25.68 -16.55
CA THR A 23 -5.81 25.12 -16.26
C THR A 23 -5.99 23.80 -15.50
N SER A 24 -5.87 22.68 -16.23
CA SER A 24 -5.67 21.36 -15.64
C SER A 24 -4.30 21.37 -14.97
N ALA A 25 -4.27 21.55 -13.65
CA ALA A 25 -3.16 21.01 -12.89
C ALA A 25 -3.13 19.52 -13.19
N ALA A 26 -2.02 19.01 -13.73
CA ALA A 26 -1.90 17.60 -14.07
C ALA A 26 -2.27 16.75 -12.85
N MET A 27 -3.44 16.12 -12.88
CA MET A 27 -3.84 15.14 -11.88
C MET A 27 -2.83 13.99 -12.02
N GLY A 28 -1.98 13.79 -11.02
CA GLY A 28 -1.00 12.71 -11.00
C GLY A 28 -1.67 11.34 -11.16
N LYS A 29 -0.88 10.32 -11.53
CA LYS A 29 -1.36 8.95 -11.74
C LYS A 29 -2.12 8.45 -10.49
N ARG A 30 -3.27 7.79 -10.70
CA ARG A 30 -4.11 7.25 -9.62
C ARG A 30 -4.58 5.84 -9.98
N TRP A 31 -4.58 4.98 -8.98
CA TRP A 31 -5.16 3.64 -9.03
C TRP A 31 -6.46 3.58 -8.21
N LEU A 32 -7.08 2.40 -8.15
CA LEU A 32 -8.17 2.12 -7.22
C LEU A 32 -7.62 1.56 -5.90
N PRO A 33 -8.27 1.77 -4.76
CA PRO A 33 -7.76 1.26 -3.49
C PRO A 33 -7.89 -0.26 -3.40
N LEU A 34 -6.91 -0.89 -2.75
CA LEU A 34 -6.88 -2.32 -2.50
C LEU A 34 -7.66 -2.68 -1.22
N GLU A 35 -8.54 -3.67 -1.28
CA GLU A 35 -9.29 -4.16 -0.13
C GLU A 35 -8.37 -4.79 0.92
N ALA A 36 -8.69 -4.60 2.21
CA ALA A 36 -7.99 -5.23 3.33
C ALA A 36 -8.43 -6.67 3.50
N ASN A 37 -7.93 -7.52 2.61
CA ASN A 37 -8.34 -8.91 2.51
C ASN A 37 -7.09 -9.78 2.28
N PRO A 38 -6.74 -10.67 3.24
CA PRO A 38 -5.58 -11.54 3.09
C PRO A 38 -5.62 -12.40 1.82
N GLU A 39 -6.79 -12.87 1.38
CA GLU A 39 -6.91 -13.69 0.17
C GLU A 39 -6.50 -12.90 -1.08
N VAL A 40 -7.02 -11.67 -1.22
CA VAL A 40 -6.67 -10.76 -2.31
C VAL A 40 -5.18 -10.45 -2.31
N MET A 41 -4.63 -10.06 -1.14
CA MET A 41 -3.22 -9.68 -1.02
C MET A 41 -2.29 -10.87 -1.27
N ASN A 42 -2.68 -12.07 -0.83
CA ASN A 42 -1.93 -13.30 -1.06
C ASN A 42 -1.91 -13.68 -2.53
N GLN A 43 -3.06 -13.71 -3.22
CA GLN A 43 -3.10 -14.00 -4.65
C GLN A 43 -2.27 -13.00 -5.46
N PHE A 44 -2.38 -11.71 -5.11
CA PHE A 44 -1.57 -10.65 -5.72
C PHE A 44 -0.08 -10.88 -5.51
N MET A 45 0.34 -11.15 -4.28
CA MET A 45 1.73 -11.35 -3.91
C MET A 45 2.33 -12.64 -4.53
N TRP A 46 1.59 -13.74 -4.49
CA TRP A 46 2.01 -15.02 -5.06
C TRP A 46 2.11 -14.96 -6.58
N GLY A 47 1.16 -14.28 -7.23
CA GLY A 47 1.19 -14.03 -8.68
C GLY A 47 2.42 -13.24 -9.14
N LEU A 48 3.03 -12.47 -8.24
CA LEU A 48 4.25 -11.69 -8.50
C LEU A 48 5.55 -12.37 -8.05
N GLY A 49 5.46 -13.62 -7.57
CA GLY A 49 6.63 -14.49 -7.37
C GLY A 49 7.07 -14.72 -5.93
N VAL A 50 6.24 -14.39 -4.94
CA VAL A 50 6.44 -14.89 -3.58
C VAL A 50 5.91 -16.32 -3.48
N LEU A 51 6.63 -17.21 -2.80
CA LEU A 51 6.16 -18.58 -2.57
C LEU A 51 5.00 -18.62 -1.56
N ALA A 52 4.07 -19.55 -1.75
CA ALA A 52 2.90 -19.74 -0.89
C ALA A 52 3.22 -20.16 0.56
N GLU A 53 4.49 -20.45 0.88
CA GLU A 53 4.98 -20.62 2.26
C GLU A 53 4.98 -19.30 3.06
N VAL A 54 4.74 -18.16 2.40
CA VAL A 54 4.61 -16.83 2.99
C VAL A 54 3.27 -16.24 2.59
N GLY A 55 2.51 -15.72 3.55
CA GLY A 55 1.19 -15.15 3.30
C GLY A 55 0.72 -14.22 4.41
N PHE A 56 -0.15 -13.29 4.04
CA PHE A 56 -0.95 -12.48 4.94
C PHE A 56 -2.04 -13.32 5.59
N CYS A 57 -2.35 -12.97 6.83
CA CYS A 57 -3.49 -13.45 7.60
C CYS A 57 -4.07 -12.30 8.42
N ASP A 58 -5.35 -12.41 8.78
CA ASP A 58 -6.00 -11.43 9.65
C ASP A 58 -5.44 -11.46 11.06
N VAL A 59 -5.35 -10.29 11.68
CA VAL A 59 -5.11 -10.15 13.11
C VAL A 59 -6.43 -9.74 13.77
N TYR A 60 -7.12 -10.71 14.39
CA TYR A 60 -8.47 -10.54 14.92
C TYR A 60 -8.55 -9.62 16.14
N GLY A 61 -7.44 -9.44 16.86
CA GLY A 61 -7.37 -8.60 18.06
C GLY A 61 -5.92 -8.33 18.43
N LEU A 62 -5.72 -7.33 19.27
CA LEU A 62 -4.38 -6.85 19.68
C LEU A 62 -4.01 -7.27 21.11
N ASP A 63 -4.84 -8.04 21.80
CA ASP A 63 -4.51 -8.70 23.05
C ASP A 63 -3.72 -10.00 22.82
N ASP A 64 -3.01 -10.47 23.85
CA ASP A 64 -2.04 -11.56 23.71
C ASP A 64 -2.68 -12.87 23.23
N GLU A 65 -3.94 -13.14 23.58
CA GLU A 65 -4.66 -14.34 23.15
C GLU A 65 -4.95 -14.31 21.65
N MET A 66 -5.44 -13.17 21.14
CA MET A 66 -5.71 -12.99 19.71
C MET A 66 -4.42 -12.94 18.87
N LEU A 67 -3.36 -12.31 19.38
CA LEU A 67 -2.07 -12.28 18.69
C LEU A 67 -1.43 -13.67 18.58
N ALA A 68 -1.66 -14.55 19.56
CA ALA A 68 -1.15 -15.92 19.54
C ALA A 68 -1.79 -16.80 18.46
N MET A 69 -2.91 -16.38 17.85
CA MET A 69 -3.53 -17.07 16.72
C MET A 69 -2.79 -16.85 15.39
N VAL A 70 -1.94 -15.82 15.31
CA VAL A 70 -1.22 -15.46 14.09
C VAL A 70 -0.04 -16.42 13.88
N PRO A 71 0.08 -17.07 12.69
CA PRO A 71 1.21 -17.94 12.37
C PRO A 71 2.56 -17.25 12.57
N GLN A 72 3.53 -18.02 13.06
CA GLN A 72 4.88 -17.55 13.36
C GLN A 72 5.90 -18.23 12.44
N PRO A 73 7.01 -17.54 12.10
CA PRO A 73 7.34 -16.18 12.49
C PRO A 73 6.61 -15.11 11.66
N VAL A 74 6.28 -13.99 12.31
CA VAL A 74 5.79 -12.78 11.61
C VAL A 74 6.98 -12.04 10.96
N LEU A 75 6.75 -11.59 9.74
CA LEU A 75 7.71 -10.93 8.87
C LEU A 75 7.46 -9.43 8.77
N ALA A 76 6.18 -9.04 8.69
CA ALA A 76 5.73 -7.66 8.63
C ALA A 76 4.26 -7.57 9.09
N VAL A 77 3.81 -6.36 9.43
CA VAL A 77 2.41 -6.09 9.80
C VAL A 77 1.91 -4.91 8.98
N LEU A 78 0.75 -5.06 8.33
CA LEU A 78 0.05 -3.97 7.68
C LEU A 78 -1.06 -3.45 8.57
N LEU A 79 -1.18 -2.13 8.66
CA LEU A 79 -2.30 -1.45 9.28
C LEU A 79 -3.01 -0.61 8.22
N LEU A 80 -4.32 -0.82 8.07
CA LEU A 80 -5.23 0.10 7.38
C LEU A 80 -5.97 0.94 8.43
N TYR A 81 -5.97 2.26 8.29
CA TYR A 81 -6.65 3.19 9.21
C TYR A 81 -7.09 4.48 8.52
N PRO A 82 -8.11 5.22 9.01
CA PRO A 82 -8.58 6.46 8.38
C PRO A 82 -7.60 7.60 8.69
N GLN A 83 -6.64 7.80 7.80
CA GLN A 83 -5.54 8.71 8.04
C GLN A 83 -6.01 10.17 7.94
N ASP A 84 -6.19 10.81 9.10
CA ASP A 84 -6.41 12.26 9.17
C ASP A 84 -5.08 13.01 9.01
N GLN A 85 -4.86 13.58 7.81
CA GLN A 85 -3.66 14.36 7.48
C GLN A 85 -3.36 15.50 8.46
N LYS A 86 -4.38 16.08 9.12
CA LYS A 86 -4.18 17.15 10.12
C LYS A 86 -3.59 16.62 11.41
N LYS A 87 -3.99 15.44 11.87
CA LYS A 87 -3.41 14.79 13.06
C LYS A 87 -1.98 14.31 12.79
N GLU A 88 -1.76 13.77 11.59
CA GLU A 88 -0.47 13.21 11.17
C GLU A 88 0.64 14.25 10.98
N SER A 89 0.28 15.48 10.57
CA SER A 89 1.24 16.59 10.42
C SER A 89 1.70 17.18 11.76
N VAL A 90 0.89 17.06 12.80
CA VAL A 90 1.25 17.45 14.18
C VAL A 90 2.08 16.36 14.84
N ALA A 91 1.77 15.08 14.60
CA ALA A 91 2.56 13.97 15.10
C ALA A 91 3.98 13.94 14.48
N SER A 92 4.12 14.17 13.18
CA SER A 92 5.42 14.15 12.48
C SER A 92 6.42 15.20 12.97
N THR A 93 5.96 16.29 13.60
CA THR A 93 6.84 17.30 14.23
C THR A 93 7.47 16.81 15.54
N SER A 94 6.96 15.73 16.13
CA SER A 94 7.44 15.18 17.42
C SER A 94 8.43 14.01 17.27
N TYR A 95 8.50 13.37 16.09
CA TYR A 95 9.36 12.20 15.81
C TYR A 95 10.56 12.56 14.91
N THR A 96 11.20 13.71 15.13
CA THR A 96 12.44 14.05 14.43
C THR A 96 13.61 13.26 15.02
N VAL A 97 13.69 11.96 14.69
CA VAL A 97 14.96 11.26 14.73
C VAL A 97 15.80 11.84 13.59
N GLU A 98 17.00 12.32 13.92
CA GLU A 98 17.97 12.76 12.91
C GLU A 98 18.15 11.64 11.88
N SER A 99 17.96 11.96 10.59
CA SER A 99 18.04 11.02 9.47
C SER A 99 19.35 10.21 9.44
N GLU A 100 20.41 10.71 10.09
CA GLU A 100 21.70 10.05 10.24
C GLU A 100 21.68 8.76 11.06
N LYS A 101 20.61 8.50 11.83
CA LYS A 101 20.47 7.28 12.66
C LYS A 101 19.60 6.18 12.03
N LEU A 102 18.97 6.42 10.89
CA LEU A 102 18.15 5.40 10.23
C LEU A 102 19.03 4.30 9.64
N SER A 103 18.64 3.04 9.86
CA SER A 103 19.35 1.91 9.25
C SER A 103 19.32 2.02 7.72
N LYS A 104 20.49 1.82 7.11
CA LYS A 104 20.65 1.77 5.64
C LYS A 104 20.05 0.51 5.02
N ASN A 105 19.73 -0.49 5.84
CA ASN A 105 19.15 -1.76 5.39
C ASN A 105 17.63 -1.66 5.21
N VAL A 106 16.99 -0.58 5.69
CA VAL A 106 15.55 -0.37 5.53
C VAL A 106 15.22 -0.10 4.05
N TYR A 107 14.44 -1.00 3.46
CA TYR A 107 13.91 -0.82 2.12
C TYR A 107 12.65 0.06 2.19
N PHE A 108 12.75 1.28 1.69
CA PHE A 108 11.68 2.28 1.72
C PHE A 108 11.48 2.92 0.34
N THR A 109 10.22 3.06 -0.08
CA THR A 109 9.80 3.78 -1.29
C THR A 109 8.73 4.79 -0.92
N LYS A 110 8.76 5.96 -1.56
CA LYS A 110 7.64 6.91 -1.46
C LYS A 110 6.46 6.41 -2.28
N GLN A 111 5.30 6.95 -1.98
CA GLN A 111 4.08 6.79 -2.76
C GLN A 111 3.83 8.08 -3.56
N THR A 112 3.96 8.00 -4.89
CA THR A 112 3.61 9.10 -5.81
C THR A 112 2.31 8.83 -6.57
N VAL A 113 1.88 7.57 -6.63
CA VAL A 113 0.61 7.15 -7.25
C VAL A 113 -0.53 7.16 -6.23
N GLY A 114 -1.62 7.84 -6.56
CA GLY A 114 -2.80 7.89 -5.70
C GLY A 114 -3.42 6.51 -5.49
N ASN A 115 -3.86 6.22 -4.26
CA ASN A 115 -4.44 4.93 -3.83
C ASN A 115 -3.52 3.70 -3.94
N ALA A 116 -2.24 3.87 -4.30
CA ALA A 116 -1.28 2.77 -4.37
C ALA A 116 -0.76 2.29 -2.99
N CYS A 117 -1.30 2.79 -1.88
CA CYS A 117 -0.79 2.53 -0.52
C CYS A 117 -0.78 1.04 -0.16
N GLY A 118 -1.78 0.26 -0.60
CA GLY A 118 -1.79 -1.20 -0.40
C GLY A 118 -0.63 -1.90 -1.10
N THR A 119 -0.37 -1.56 -2.36
CA THR A 119 0.79 -2.07 -3.11
C THR A 119 2.10 -1.63 -2.47
N VAL A 120 2.23 -0.36 -2.09
CA VAL A 120 3.42 0.16 -1.41
C VAL A 120 3.65 -0.54 -0.08
N GLY A 121 2.59 -0.82 0.69
CA GLY A 121 2.66 -1.60 1.93
C GLY A 121 3.20 -3.01 1.70
N ILE A 122 2.73 -3.70 0.65
CA ILE A 122 3.23 -5.03 0.25
C ILE A 122 4.70 -4.95 -0.19
N ILE A 123 5.09 -3.94 -0.96
CA ILE A 123 6.48 -3.70 -1.37
C ILE A 123 7.37 -3.50 -0.14
N HIS A 124 6.92 -2.71 0.84
CA HIS A 124 7.65 -2.53 2.09
C HIS A 124 7.76 -3.83 2.89
N ALA A 125 6.67 -4.59 3.01
CA ALA A 125 6.64 -5.84 3.76
C ALA A 125 7.61 -6.88 3.18
N ILE A 126 7.57 -7.10 1.87
CA ILE A 126 8.42 -8.07 1.18
C ILE A 126 9.86 -7.56 1.14
N GLY A 127 10.08 -6.29 0.78
CA GLY A 127 11.40 -5.67 0.65
C GLY A 127 12.24 -5.74 1.93
N ASN A 128 11.61 -5.62 3.09
CA ASN A 128 12.29 -5.74 4.40
C ASN A 128 12.32 -7.19 4.93
N ALA A 129 11.69 -8.15 4.24
CA ALA A 129 11.69 -9.56 4.56
C ALA A 129 12.53 -10.42 3.59
N VAL A 130 13.10 -9.85 2.52
CA VAL A 130 13.80 -10.59 1.44
C VAL A 130 14.93 -11.50 1.92
N SER A 131 15.59 -11.18 3.04
CA SER A 131 16.62 -12.04 3.64
C SER A 131 16.07 -13.28 4.34
N ARG A 132 14.77 -13.31 4.63
CA ARG A 132 14.06 -14.34 5.41
C ARG A 132 13.11 -15.18 4.57
N ILE A 133 12.84 -14.78 3.33
CA ILE A 133 11.91 -15.43 2.39
C ILE A 133 12.59 -15.76 1.07
N LYS A 134 11.95 -16.61 0.26
CA LYS A 134 12.41 -16.91 -1.10
C LYS A 134 11.47 -16.26 -2.11
N LEU A 135 12.06 -15.55 -3.06
CA LEU A 135 11.39 -15.10 -4.27
C LEU A 135 11.72 -16.08 -5.40
N VAL A 136 10.75 -16.37 -6.25
CA VAL A 136 10.97 -17.18 -7.46
C VAL A 136 11.95 -16.43 -8.36
N GLU A 137 13.05 -17.08 -8.74
CA GLU A 137 14.07 -16.46 -9.59
C GLU A 137 13.46 -16.00 -10.92
N GLY A 138 13.76 -14.75 -11.30
CA GLY A 138 13.24 -14.14 -12.52
C GLY A 138 11.78 -13.71 -12.43
N SER A 139 11.09 -13.88 -11.29
CA SER A 139 9.75 -13.33 -11.07
C SER A 139 9.75 -11.82 -10.98
N TYR A 140 8.56 -11.21 -10.97
CA TYR A 140 8.43 -9.76 -10.88
C TYR A 140 9.16 -9.20 -9.65
N PHE A 141 8.83 -9.70 -8.44
CA PHE A 141 9.45 -9.16 -7.24
C PHE A 141 10.95 -9.42 -7.17
N ASP A 142 11.42 -10.57 -7.68
CA ASP A 142 12.87 -10.84 -7.78
C ASP A 142 13.58 -9.79 -8.66
N ARG A 143 13.02 -9.46 -9.83
CA ARG A 143 13.57 -8.42 -10.72
C ARG A 143 13.46 -7.04 -10.09
N PHE A 144 12.30 -6.71 -9.52
CA PHE A 144 12.01 -5.41 -8.93
C PHE A 144 13.03 -5.07 -7.84
N TYR A 145 13.17 -5.91 -6.81
CA TYR A 145 14.10 -5.64 -5.70
C TYR A 145 15.57 -5.62 -6.13
N LYS A 146 15.96 -6.40 -7.14
CA LYS A 146 17.32 -6.34 -7.71
C LYS A 146 17.57 -5.00 -8.43
N GLN A 147 16.59 -4.51 -9.19
CA GLN A 147 16.74 -3.27 -9.96
C GLN A 147 16.68 -2.01 -9.09
N THR A 148 15.93 -2.06 -7.99
CA THR A 148 15.69 -0.90 -7.11
C THR A 148 16.56 -0.89 -5.85
N ALA A 149 17.45 -1.87 -5.67
CA ALA A 149 18.28 -2.04 -4.47
C ALA A 149 19.06 -0.76 -4.12
N ASP A 150 19.74 -0.18 -5.11
CA ASP A 150 20.61 0.99 -4.94
C ASP A 150 19.88 2.34 -5.15
N MET A 151 18.58 2.31 -5.40
CA MET A 151 17.78 3.51 -5.62
C MET A 151 17.39 4.18 -4.29
N ASP A 152 17.36 5.51 -4.27
CA ASP A 152 16.75 6.25 -3.17
C ASP A 152 15.21 6.12 -3.17
N PRO A 153 14.51 6.47 -2.06
CA PRO A 153 13.06 6.30 -1.98
C PRO A 153 12.24 7.03 -3.04
N SER A 154 12.74 8.14 -3.58
CA SER A 154 12.06 8.91 -4.63
C SER A 154 12.29 8.27 -6.00
N GLN A 155 13.50 7.74 -6.24
CA GLN A 155 13.81 6.95 -7.44
C GLN A 155 12.99 5.66 -7.50
N ARG A 156 12.84 4.95 -6.38
CA ARG A 156 11.97 3.77 -6.27
C ARG A 156 10.51 4.10 -6.59
N ALA A 157 10.02 5.24 -6.12
CA ALA A 157 8.67 5.71 -6.41
C ALA A 157 8.48 6.01 -7.90
N ALA A 158 9.43 6.72 -8.52
CA ALA A 158 9.40 7.00 -9.96
C ALA A 158 9.48 5.72 -10.80
N TYR A 159 10.29 4.74 -10.38
CA TYR A 159 10.33 3.43 -11.02
C TYR A 159 8.96 2.73 -10.96
N LEU A 160 8.33 2.70 -9.78
CA LEU A 160 7.00 2.12 -9.57
C LEU A 160 5.90 2.84 -10.36
N GLU A 161 6.00 4.16 -10.51
CA GLU A 161 5.03 4.98 -11.24
C GLU A 161 4.97 4.64 -12.73
N GLU A 162 6.10 4.27 -13.33
CA GLU A 162 6.22 3.85 -14.73
C GLU A 162 6.03 2.34 -14.94
N ASP A 163 5.80 1.56 -13.86
CA ASP A 163 5.71 0.10 -13.92
C ASP A 163 4.31 -0.39 -14.31
N GLU A 164 4.15 -0.68 -15.61
CA GLU A 164 2.90 -1.23 -16.14
C GLU A 164 2.59 -2.66 -15.66
N GLU A 165 3.59 -3.48 -15.33
CA GLU A 165 3.38 -4.86 -14.89
C GLU A 165 2.74 -4.86 -13.50
N MET A 166 3.27 -4.03 -12.60
CA MET A 166 2.69 -3.79 -11.28
C MET A 166 1.29 -3.17 -11.36
N GLU A 167 1.09 -2.16 -12.21
CA GLU A 167 -0.21 -1.51 -12.38
C GLU A 167 -1.30 -2.50 -12.85
N LYS A 168 -0.96 -3.39 -13.79
CA LYS A 168 -1.87 -4.43 -14.28
C LYS A 168 -2.18 -5.44 -13.17
N ALA A 169 -1.16 -5.91 -12.44
CA ALA A 169 -1.34 -6.86 -11.35
C ALA A 169 -2.16 -6.26 -10.19
N HIS A 170 -1.91 -5.00 -9.84
CA HIS A 170 -2.71 -4.25 -8.87
C HIS A 170 -4.17 -4.13 -9.31
N SER A 171 -4.42 -3.79 -10.57
CA SER A 171 -5.78 -3.68 -11.12
C SER A 171 -6.56 -5.00 -11.04
N VAL A 172 -5.90 -6.12 -11.29
CA VAL A 172 -6.50 -7.46 -11.11
C VAL A 172 -6.85 -7.71 -9.65
N ALA A 173 -5.93 -7.39 -8.73
CA ALA A 173 -6.14 -7.58 -7.29
C ALA A 173 -7.33 -6.75 -6.78
N VAL A 174 -7.46 -5.49 -7.21
CA VAL A 174 -8.61 -4.64 -6.87
C VAL A 174 -9.95 -5.28 -7.26
N THR A 175 -10.03 -5.92 -8.42
CA THR A 175 -11.27 -6.56 -8.89
C THR A 175 -11.59 -7.90 -8.23
N ALA A 176 -10.65 -8.46 -7.45
CA ALA A 176 -10.80 -9.73 -6.77
C ALA A 176 -11.37 -9.61 -5.35
N GLY A 177 -11.51 -8.39 -4.82
CA GLY A 177 -12.10 -8.16 -3.50
C GLY A 177 -13.59 -8.48 -3.43
N ASP A 178 -14.09 -8.67 -2.21
CA ASP A 178 -15.50 -8.97 -1.95
C ASP A 178 -16.38 -7.72 -2.11
N THR A 179 -15.76 -6.53 -2.11
CA THR A 179 -16.45 -5.24 -2.23
C THR A 179 -16.11 -4.51 -3.53
N GLU A 180 -17.05 -3.68 -3.98
CA GLU A 180 -16.82 -2.79 -5.11
C GLU A 180 -15.81 -1.70 -4.71
N ALA A 181 -14.65 -1.67 -5.38
CA ALA A 181 -13.64 -0.65 -5.18
C ALA A 181 -14.14 0.75 -5.59
N LYS A 182 -13.98 1.72 -4.68
CA LYS A 182 -14.44 3.10 -4.87
C LYS A 182 -13.30 4.08 -4.64
N ASP A 183 -13.22 5.12 -5.45
CA ASP A 183 -12.30 6.22 -5.19
C ASP A 183 -12.82 7.11 -4.05
N GLY A 184 -11.95 7.96 -3.49
CA GLY A 184 -12.30 8.88 -2.41
C GLY A 184 -12.32 8.25 -1.01
N VAL A 185 -11.66 7.11 -0.83
CA VAL A 185 -11.40 6.52 0.49
C VAL A 185 -10.40 7.38 1.27
N ILE A 186 -10.55 7.37 2.59
CA ILE A 186 -9.64 8.09 3.52
C ILE A 186 -8.70 7.13 4.25
N GLU A 187 -8.98 5.83 4.13
CA GLU A 187 -8.20 4.76 4.71
C GLU A 187 -6.85 4.63 3.99
N HIS A 188 -5.79 4.47 4.78
CA HIS A 188 -4.41 4.42 4.30
C HIS A 188 -3.66 3.24 4.92
N TYR A 189 -2.89 2.54 4.09
CA TYR A 189 -2.02 1.47 4.53
C TYR A 189 -0.67 2.01 4.99
N VAL A 190 -0.20 1.47 6.11
CA VAL A 190 1.21 1.56 6.52
C VAL A 190 1.75 0.17 6.82
N CYS A 191 3.04 -0.03 6.59
CA CYS A 191 3.73 -1.27 6.89
C CYS A 191 4.64 -1.10 8.11
N PHE A 192 4.68 -2.10 8.98
CA PHE A 192 5.65 -2.21 10.06
C PHE A 192 6.56 -3.41 9.80
N SER A 193 7.87 -3.21 9.94
CA SER A 193 8.88 -4.27 9.79
C SER A 193 9.99 -4.12 10.82
N CYS A 194 10.56 -5.25 11.24
CA CYS A 194 11.77 -5.25 12.08
C CYS A 194 13.01 -5.33 11.19
N VAL A 195 13.86 -4.32 11.26
CA VAL A 195 15.15 -4.25 10.53
C VAL A 195 16.21 -3.83 11.53
N ASP A 196 17.33 -4.54 11.57
CA ASP A 196 18.44 -4.30 12.51
C ASP A 196 17.97 -4.14 13.97
N ASP A 197 17.11 -5.06 14.43
CA ASP A 197 16.53 -5.11 15.78
C ASP A 197 15.71 -3.87 16.20
N GLU A 198 15.14 -3.17 15.22
CA GLU A 198 14.32 -1.97 15.43
C GLU A 198 13.04 -2.02 14.57
N ILE A 199 11.93 -1.49 15.10
CA ILE A 199 10.66 -1.39 14.37
C ILE A 199 10.68 -0.13 13.52
N PHE A 200 10.42 -0.30 12.23
CA PHE A 200 10.18 0.80 11.32
C PHE A 200 8.74 0.79 10.84
N GLU A 201 8.08 1.93 10.97
CA GLU A 201 6.87 2.26 10.22
C GLU A 201 7.24 2.85 8.86
N LEU A 202 6.69 2.26 7.82
CA LEU A 202 6.99 2.49 6.42
C LEU A 202 5.72 2.98 5.73
N ASP A 203 5.48 4.28 5.87
CA ASP A 203 4.40 5.00 5.19
C ASP A 203 4.97 5.74 3.98
N GLY A 204 4.59 5.33 2.77
CA GLY A 204 5.07 5.94 1.53
C GLY A 204 4.65 7.42 1.35
N GLY A 205 3.64 7.88 2.10
CA GLY A 205 3.24 9.29 2.15
C GLY A 205 4.16 10.16 3.03
N LYS A 206 5.07 9.56 3.81
CA LYS A 206 6.04 10.27 4.65
C LYS A 206 7.36 10.49 3.90
N SER A 207 8.16 11.43 4.40
CA SER A 207 9.48 11.73 3.83
C SER A 207 10.51 10.63 4.09
N GLN A 208 10.36 9.89 5.19
CA GLN A 208 11.29 8.86 5.66
C GLN A 208 10.57 7.83 6.57
N PRO A 209 11.14 6.65 6.78
CA PRO A 209 10.69 5.70 7.81
C PRO A 209 10.66 6.32 9.20
N ILE A 210 9.74 5.84 10.05
CA ILE A 210 9.64 6.25 11.46
C ILE A 210 10.06 5.08 12.32
N SER A 211 11.10 5.28 13.15
CA SER A 211 11.47 4.30 14.17
C SER A 211 10.48 4.33 15.34
N HIS A 212 10.09 3.15 15.81
CA HIS A 212 9.32 2.93 17.04
C HIS A 212 10.14 2.25 18.14
N GLY A 213 11.47 2.16 17.96
CA GLY A 213 12.39 1.60 18.93
C GLY A 213 12.65 0.10 18.80
N PRO A 214 13.38 -0.49 19.77
CA PRO A 214 13.90 -1.85 19.66
C PRO A 214 12.83 -2.93 19.57
N SER A 215 13.08 -3.95 18.76
CA SER A 215 12.27 -5.16 18.66
C SER A 215 13.09 -6.31 18.09
N SER A 216 12.45 -7.42 17.78
CA SER A 216 13.09 -8.60 17.21
C SER A 216 12.14 -9.30 16.26
N PRO A 217 12.65 -10.17 15.37
CA PRO A 217 11.81 -11.06 14.57
C PRO A 217 10.78 -11.88 15.37
N ASP A 218 11.08 -12.19 16.63
CA ASP A 218 10.24 -13.02 17.50
C ASP A 218 9.19 -12.23 18.29
N SER A 219 9.41 -10.91 18.48
CA SER A 219 8.51 -10.02 19.24
C SER A 219 7.81 -8.96 18.39
N LEU A 220 8.08 -8.94 17.07
CA LEU A 220 7.62 -7.92 16.12
C LEU A 220 6.11 -7.67 16.25
N LEU A 221 5.29 -8.72 16.24
CA LEU A 221 3.83 -8.58 16.27
C LEU A 221 3.35 -7.92 17.58
N GLN A 222 3.89 -8.37 18.73
CA GLN A 222 3.51 -7.86 20.04
C GLN A 222 3.95 -6.39 20.22
N ASP A 223 5.13 -6.03 19.72
CA ASP A 223 5.63 -4.67 19.83
C ASP A 223 4.89 -3.72 18.88
N VAL A 224 4.61 -4.14 17.64
CA VAL A 224 3.78 -3.38 16.71
C VAL A 224 2.35 -3.23 17.22
N ALA A 225 1.78 -4.24 17.87
CA ALA A 225 0.44 -4.14 18.46
C ALA A 225 0.35 -3.00 19.50
N LYS A 226 1.43 -2.69 20.24
CA LYS A 226 1.47 -1.54 21.16
C LYS A 226 1.41 -0.21 20.39
N VAL A 227 2.15 -0.11 19.29
CA VAL A 227 2.13 1.07 18.40
C VAL A 227 0.74 1.27 17.80
N ILE A 228 0.12 0.19 17.31
CA ILE A 228 -1.23 0.22 16.73
C ILE A 228 -2.28 0.61 17.79
N LYS A 229 -2.22 0.07 19.01
CA LYS A 229 -3.13 0.47 20.11
C LYS A 229 -3.01 1.97 20.41
N ALA A 230 -1.79 2.50 20.47
CA ALA A 230 -1.55 3.93 20.67
C ALA A 230 -2.08 4.78 19.51
N ARG A 231 -2.05 4.26 18.28
CA ARG A 231 -2.67 4.92 17.11
C ARG A 231 -4.19 4.89 17.20
N ILE A 232 -4.81 3.75 17.47
CA ILE A 232 -6.28 3.62 17.62
C ILE A 232 -6.81 4.62 18.66
N ALA A 233 -6.11 4.79 19.78
CA ALA A 233 -6.49 5.75 20.83
C ALA A 233 -6.58 7.22 20.35
N GLN A 234 -5.92 7.58 19.25
CA GLN A 234 -5.98 8.93 18.65
C GLN A 234 -7.23 9.15 17.78
N TYR A 235 -8.00 8.09 17.51
CA TYR A 235 -9.22 8.09 16.70
C TYR A 235 -10.38 7.41 17.46
N PRO A 236 -10.80 7.93 18.63
CA PRO A 236 -11.79 7.27 19.50
C PRO A 236 -13.16 7.07 18.85
N GLU A 237 -13.49 7.86 17.82
CA GLU A 237 -14.77 7.80 17.11
C GLU A 237 -14.73 6.88 15.87
N SER A 238 -13.58 6.27 15.56
CA SER A 238 -13.42 5.43 14.37
C SER A 238 -13.38 3.95 14.75
N LEU A 239 -14.04 3.14 13.91
CA LEU A 239 -13.91 1.68 13.91
C LEU A 239 -13.21 1.15 12.65
N ASN A 240 -12.80 2.03 11.74
CA ASN A 240 -12.27 1.67 10.42
C ASN A 240 -10.80 1.26 10.50
N PHE A 241 -10.49 0.23 11.26
CA PHE A 241 -9.15 -0.33 11.37
C PHE A 241 -9.14 -1.77 10.87
N ASN A 242 -8.09 -2.12 10.13
CA ASN A 242 -7.77 -3.51 9.81
C ASN A 242 -6.28 -3.74 10.01
N VAL A 243 -5.94 -4.92 10.54
CA VAL A 243 -4.55 -5.33 10.75
C VAL A 243 -4.35 -6.70 10.10
N MET A 244 -3.30 -6.81 9.29
CA MET A 244 -2.89 -8.07 8.68
C MET A 244 -1.42 -8.33 8.99
N ALA A 245 -1.05 -9.59 9.21
CA ALA A 245 0.32 -10.00 9.43
C ALA A 245 0.83 -10.86 8.28
N LEU A 246 1.94 -10.46 7.68
CA LEU A 246 2.71 -11.31 6.77
C LEU A 246 3.49 -12.31 7.61
N SER A 247 3.24 -13.59 7.44
CA SER A 247 3.86 -14.66 8.22
C SER A 247 4.29 -15.81 7.32
N LYS A 248 5.16 -16.69 7.85
CA LYS A 248 5.34 -18.01 7.24
C LYS A 248 4.17 -18.91 7.62
N GLN A 249 3.64 -19.61 6.62
CA GLN A 249 2.48 -20.52 6.73
C GLN A 249 2.90 -21.93 7.17
#